data_AF-A0A7Y2L754-F1
#
_entry.id   AF-A0A7Y2L754-F1
#
_cell.length_a   1.000
_cell.length_b   1.000
_cell.length_c   1.000
_cell.angle_alpha   90.00
_cell.angle_beta   90.00
_cell.angle_gamma   90.00
#
_symmetry.space_group_name_H-M   'P 1'
#
loop_
_entity.id
_entity.type
_entity.pdbx_description
1 polymer ?
#
loop_
_entity_poly.entity_id
_entity_poly.type
_entity_poly.pdbx_seq_one_letter_code
_entity_poly.pdbx_strand_id
1 'polypeptide(L)'
;MKITYPHMGSLNMILKTMFEGIGIEVIDPPLSSNKTLTLGVRNSHEFVCLPFKINVGNFIEALEKGADTIVMLGGIGPCRFGYYGQVQREILKDLGYNFEMIILDPPHGRVKDFLKELASHFPNVDWKVALKSFMLAVKKMIAADKLEKFLLIQRAHEDAPGITTKIYEEYIKKLEKAQNAREINQILSEGMNKIKQNANVKRKIQLRVALVGEIYMLLEPFTSMNIGKTLNELGVEVTKTEYLSDYLINSAFKLPQRLEFKKNARGYLERDIGGHGLNTVANTVKYAKLKYDGVIHILPFTCTPEIIAQGIIAKVSRDYDIPVMSLVYDENTGQAGYQTRIEAFVDLLYKRRGL
;
A
#
# COMPACT_ATOMS: atom_id res chain seq x y z
N MET A 1 -6.99 -3.09 27.35
CA MET A 1 -6.22 -2.96 26.11
C MET A 1 -7.17 -3.12 24.95
N LYS A 2 -7.32 -2.04 24.20
CA LYS A 2 -8.12 -1.90 22.98
C LYS A 2 -7.19 -1.34 21.92
N ILE A 3 -6.74 -2.21 21.02
CA ILE A 3 -5.68 -1.90 20.06
C ILE A 3 -6.25 -1.22 18.82
N THR A 4 -5.51 -0.25 18.30
CA THR A 4 -5.70 0.30 16.96
C THR A 4 -4.36 0.36 16.20
N TYR A 5 -4.43 0.68 14.91
CA TYR A 5 -3.31 0.71 13.96
C TYR A 5 -3.68 1.63 12.78
N PRO A 6 -2.71 2.12 11.98
CA PRO A 6 -3.04 2.96 10.83
C PRO A 6 -3.68 2.15 9.69
N HIS A 7 -4.42 2.82 8.80
CA HIS A 7 -4.82 2.22 7.52
C HIS A 7 -3.63 2.16 6.57
N MET A 8 -3.47 1.03 5.89
CA MET A 8 -2.46 0.82 4.83
C MET A 8 -2.77 -0.47 4.05
N GLY A 9 -3.62 -0.40 3.03
CA GLY A 9 -4.01 -1.58 2.25
C GLY A 9 -4.59 -2.69 3.12
N SER A 10 -4.07 -3.92 2.98
CA SER A 10 -4.53 -5.10 3.73
C SER A 10 -3.99 -5.20 5.18
N LEU A 11 -3.33 -4.16 5.70
CA LEU A 11 -2.74 -4.15 7.05
C LEU A 11 -3.80 -4.34 8.15
N ASN A 12 -4.95 -3.69 8.00
CA ASN A 12 -6.08 -3.83 8.90
C ASN A 12 -6.51 -5.29 9.07
N MET A 13 -6.66 -6.01 7.95
CA MET A 13 -7.08 -7.42 7.94
C MET A 13 -6.10 -8.31 8.69
N ILE A 14 -4.80 -8.04 8.55
CA ILE A 14 -3.73 -8.80 9.19
C ILE A 14 -3.74 -8.56 10.68
N LEU A 15 -3.61 -7.29 11.09
CA LEU A 15 -3.47 -6.92 12.49
C LEU A 15 -4.74 -7.28 13.25
N LYS A 16 -5.92 -7.06 12.67
CA LYS A 16 -7.18 -7.54 13.24
C LYS A 16 -7.20 -9.04 13.47
N THR A 17 -6.90 -9.83 12.43
CA THR A 17 -6.87 -11.29 12.53
C THR A 17 -5.87 -11.77 13.58
N MET A 18 -4.72 -11.10 13.70
CA MET A 18 -3.70 -11.42 14.70
C MET A 18 -4.16 -11.13 16.11
N PHE A 19 -4.60 -9.89 16.39
CA PHE A 19 -4.95 -9.42 17.73
C PHE A 19 -6.25 -10.05 18.25
N GLU A 20 -7.32 -10.11 17.44
CA GLU A 20 -8.56 -10.80 17.84
C GLU A 20 -8.30 -12.29 18.04
N GLY A 21 -7.43 -12.89 17.22
CA GLY A 21 -7.03 -14.29 17.33
C GLY A 21 -6.30 -14.64 18.63
N ILE A 22 -5.74 -13.65 19.34
CA ILE A 22 -5.14 -13.82 20.67
C ILE A 22 -6.02 -13.22 21.80
N GLY A 23 -7.28 -12.90 21.49
CA GLY A 23 -8.27 -12.43 22.46
C GLY A 23 -8.18 -10.95 22.81
N ILE A 24 -7.49 -10.14 22.00
CA ILE A 24 -7.38 -8.68 22.23
C ILE A 24 -8.43 -7.95 21.39
N GLU A 25 -9.16 -7.03 22.03
CA GLU A 25 -10.14 -6.18 21.36
C GLU A 25 -9.44 -5.20 20.41
N VAL A 26 -9.96 -5.11 19.18
CA VAL A 26 -9.44 -4.24 18.12
C VAL A 26 -10.46 -3.16 17.79
N ILE A 27 -10.02 -1.91 17.81
CA ILE A 27 -10.80 -0.73 17.42
C ILE A 27 -10.27 -0.25 16.07
N ASP A 28 -10.98 -0.65 15.00
CA ASP A 28 -10.66 -0.20 13.65
C ASP A 28 -10.89 1.32 13.51
N PRO A 29 -9.89 2.09 13.02
CA PRO A 29 -10.15 3.45 12.61
C PRO A 29 -11.17 3.45 11.45
N PRO A 30 -12.02 4.48 11.33
CA PRO A 30 -12.82 4.69 10.11
C PRO A 30 -11.93 4.66 8.87
N LEU A 31 -12.48 4.26 7.71
CA LEU A 31 -11.77 4.39 6.45
C LEU A 31 -11.33 5.85 6.26
N SER A 32 -10.10 6.02 5.77
CA SER A 32 -9.52 7.34 5.54
C SER A 32 -10.43 8.18 4.65
N SER A 33 -10.67 9.41 5.09
CA SER A 33 -11.62 10.35 4.49
C SER A 33 -11.10 11.77 4.54
N ASN A 34 -11.84 12.72 3.95
CA ASN A 34 -11.51 14.15 4.09
C ASN A 34 -11.50 14.62 5.55
N LYS A 35 -12.33 14.02 6.41
CA LYS A 35 -12.28 14.27 7.85
C LYS A 35 -10.95 13.82 8.44
N THR A 36 -10.53 12.59 8.14
CA THR A 36 -9.24 12.02 8.56
C THR A 36 -8.08 12.91 8.11
N LEU A 37 -8.07 13.32 6.84
CA LEU A 37 -7.06 14.22 6.29
C LEU A 37 -7.05 15.57 7.02
N THR A 38 -8.21 16.17 7.25
CA THR A 38 -8.34 17.46 7.95
C THR A 38 -7.78 17.39 9.37
N LEU A 39 -8.11 16.31 10.11
CA LEU A 39 -7.56 16.07 11.44
C LEU A 39 -6.03 15.91 11.40
N GLY A 40 -5.52 15.16 10.41
CA GLY A 40 -4.10 14.98 10.20
C GLY A 40 -3.34 16.27 9.93
N VAL A 41 -3.83 17.05 8.95
CA VAL A 41 -3.22 18.31 8.51
C VAL A 41 -3.20 19.33 9.64
N ARG A 42 -4.30 19.48 10.38
CA ARG A 42 -4.42 20.45 11.47
C ARG A 42 -3.40 20.23 12.59
N ASN A 43 -2.99 18.98 12.80
CA ASN A 43 -2.15 18.58 13.93
C ASN A 43 -0.73 18.15 13.51
N SER A 44 -0.35 18.37 12.25
CA SER A 44 0.95 17.96 11.71
C SER A 44 1.67 19.14 11.08
N HIS A 45 3.00 19.07 11.03
CA HIS A 45 3.79 20.06 10.30
C HIS A 45 3.49 20.01 8.80
N GLU A 46 3.41 21.16 8.14
CA GLU A 46 3.17 21.25 6.68
C GLU A 46 4.15 20.41 5.82
N PHE A 47 5.43 20.33 6.21
CA PHE A 47 6.50 19.62 5.48
C PHE A 47 6.67 18.13 5.84
N VAL A 48 5.76 17.55 6.62
CA VAL A 48 5.70 16.07 6.72
C VAL A 48 4.88 15.51 5.57
N CYS A 49 5.26 14.35 5.05
CA CYS A 49 4.59 13.81 3.89
C CYS A 49 3.20 13.24 4.23
N LEU A 50 2.32 13.19 3.22
CA LEU A 50 0.90 12.88 3.37
C LEU A 50 0.58 11.63 4.21
N PRO A 51 1.29 10.47 4.06
CA PRO A 51 1.10 9.31 4.92
C PRO A 51 1.17 9.60 6.42
N PHE A 52 2.06 10.51 6.85
CA PHE A 52 2.16 10.89 8.26
C PHE A 52 0.87 11.54 8.74
N LYS A 53 0.36 12.50 7.95
CA LYS A 53 -0.85 13.28 8.27
C LYS A 53 -2.05 12.34 8.37
N ILE A 54 -2.22 11.43 7.41
CA ILE A 54 -3.31 10.45 7.43
C ILE A 54 -3.26 9.56 8.68
N ASN A 55 -2.08 9.05 9.04
CA ASN A 55 -1.93 8.22 10.24
C ASN A 55 -2.33 8.97 11.52
N VAL A 56 -1.94 10.24 11.67
CA VAL A 56 -2.38 11.08 12.81
C VAL A 56 -3.91 11.18 12.85
N GLY A 57 -4.54 11.42 11.70
CA GLY A 57 -6.00 11.45 11.59
C GLY A 57 -6.64 10.11 11.97
N ASN A 58 -6.12 8.98 11.47
CA ASN A 58 -6.61 7.65 11.84
C ASN A 58 -6.53 7.41 13.35
N PHE A 59 -5.41 7.79 13.98
CA PHE A 59 -5.21 7.62 15.41
C PHE A 59 -6.16 8.47 16.24
N ILE A 60 -6.36 9.74 15.89
CA ILE A 60 -7.35 10.60 16.54
C ILE A 60 -8.73 9.94 16.49
N GLU A 61 -9.18 9.51 15.31
CA GLU A 61 -10.50 8.90 15.16
C GLU A 61 -10.64 7.56 15.88
N ALA A 62 -9.56 6.79 16.01
CA ALA A 62 -9.55 5.54 16.77
C ALA A 62 -9.57 5.77 18.29
N LEU A 63 -8.80 6.74 18.79
CA LEU A 63 -8.78 7.12 20.20
C LEU A 63 -10.15 7.68 20.63
N GLU A 64 -10.79 8.50 19.80
CA GLU A 64 -12.16 8.98 20.03
C GLU A 64 -13.20 7.86 20.08
N LYS A 65 -12.95 6.73 19.41
CA LYS A 65 -13.76 5.51 19.47
C LYS A 65 -13.46 4.62 20.69
N GLY A 66 -12.49 5.01 21.53
CA GLY A 66 -12.12 4.29 22.74
C GLY A 66 -10.98 3.29 22.58
N ALA A 67 -10.15 3.40 21.54
CA ALA A 67 -8.85 2.73 21.55
C ALA A 67 -7.99 3.29 22.69
N ASP A 68 -7.23 2.43 23.38
CA ASP A 68 -6.32 2.82 24.46
C ASP A 68 -4.84 2.55 24.10
N THR A 69 -4.59 1.81 23.02
CA THR A 69 -3.27 1.37 22.61
C THR A 69 -3.12 1.49 21.09
N ILE A 70 -2.06 2.14 20.62
CA ILE A 70 -1.73 2.27 19.19
C ILE A 70 -0.55 1.36 18.86
N VAL A 71 -0.70 0.52 17.84
CA VAL A 71 0.40 -0.25 17.25
C VAL A 71 0.85 0.46 15.97
N MET A 72 2.09 0.93 15.96
CA MET A 72 2.70 1.61 14.82
C MET A 72 3.91 0.80 14.33
N LEU A 73 4.03 0.64 13.02
CA LEU A 73 5.22 0.05 12.43
C LEU A 73 6.36 1.07 12.42
N GLY A 74 7.52 0.64 12.88
CA GLY A 74 8.77 1.38 12.80
C GLY A 74 9.50 1.13 11.49
N GLY A 75 10.59 1.85 11.29
CA GLY A 75 11.29 1.88 10.00
C GLY A 75 12.75 2.22 10.17
N ILE A 76 13.58 1.75 9.24
CA ILE A 76 15.02 1.95 9.31
C ILE A 76 15.55 2.50 8.01
N GLY A 77 16.58 3.33 8.13
CA GLY A 77 17.25 3.97 7.02
C GLY A 77 16.94 5.46 6.98
N PRO A 78 17.28 6.13 5.87
CA PRO A 78 17.22 7.58 5.78
C PRO A 78 15.79 8.13 5.59
N CYS A 79 14.78 7.25 5.52
CA CYS A 79 13.38 7.67 5.42
C CYS A 79 12.86 8.14 6.78
N ARG A 80 12.11 9.24 6.78
CA ARG A 80 11.47 9.79 7.99
C ARG A 80 10.47 8.84 8.64
N PHE A 81 9.98 7.82 7.93
CA PHE A 81 9.08 6.79 8.46
C PHE A 81 9.59 6.18 9.79
N GLY A 82 10.90 6.00 9.94
CA GLY A 82 11.49 5.50 11.20
C GLY A 82 11.22 6.36 12.44
N TYR A 83 10.91 7.64 12.26
CA TYR A 83 10.57 8.56 13.36
C TYR A 83 9.07 8.81 13.51
N TYR A 84 8.22 8.22 12.66
CA TYR A 84 6.78 8.51 12.65
C TYR A 84 6.14 8.23 14.00
N GLY A 85 6.32 7.02 14.53
CA GLY A 85 5.70 6.64 15.79
C GLY A 85 6.08 7.59 16.94
N GLN A 86 7.35 8.02 17.02
CA GLN A 86 7.79 8.92 18.08
C GLN A 86 7.15 10.30 17.96
N VAL A 87 7.15 10.89 16.77
CA VAL A 87 6.56 12.23 16.57
C VAL A 87 5.04 12.19 16.72
N GLN A 88 4.38 11.16 16.19
CA GLN A 88 2.93 10.96 16.32
C GLN A 88 2.53 10.77 17.78
N ARG A 89 3.34 10.07 18.58
CA ARG A 89 3.11 9.91 20.02
C ARG A 89 3.06 11.25 20.73
N GLU A 90 4.06 12.11 20.50
CA GLU A 90 4.12 13.41 21.17
C GLU A 90 2.99 14.34 20.71
N ILE A 91 2.66 14.38 19.42
CA ILE A 91 1.50 15.12 18.91
C ILE A 91 0.21 14.71 19.63
N LEU A 92 -0.06 13.40 19.74
CA LEU A 92 -1.29 12.92 20.36
C LEU A 92 -1.33 13.17 21.87
N LYS A 93 -0.18 13.15 22.56
CA LYS A 93 -0.09 13.54 23.97
C LYS A 93 -0.35 15.03 24.17
N ASP A 94 0.20 15.89 23.32
CA ASP A 94 -0.02 17.34 23.36
C ASP A 94 -1.50 17.71 23.12
N LEU A 95 -2.23 16.88 22.37
CA LEU A 95 -3.67 16.99 22.19
C LEU A 95 -4.48 16.49 23.40
N GLY A 96 -3.84 15.96 24.43
CA GLY A 96 -4.47 15.51 25.67
C GLY A 96 -4.97 14.06 25.66
N TYR A 97 -4.60 13.25 24.67
CA TYR A 97 -4.98 11.83 24.67
C TYR A 97 -4.10 11.02 25.64
N ASN A 98 -4.74 10.11 26.39
CA ASN A 98 -4.07 9.13 27.22
C ASN A 98 -4.11 7.75 26.54
N PHE A 99 -2.96 7.24 26.14
CA PHE A 99 -2.83 5.99 25.39
C PHE A 99 -1.43 5.39 25.54
N GLU A 100 -1.31 4.09 25.29
CA GLU A 100 -0.03 3.42 25.07
C GLU A 100 0.31 3.41 23.57
N MET A 101 1.58 3.58 23.20
CA MET A 101 2.02 3.35 21.83
C MET A 101 3.14 2.31 21.79
N ILE A 102 2.88 1.24 21.06
CA ILE A 102 3.80 0.15 20.76
C ILE A 102 4.36 0.41 19.36
N ILE A 103 5.68 0.63 19.27
CA ILE A 103 6.37 0.85 17.99
C ILE A 103 7.14 -0.41 17.65
N LEU A 104 6.83 -1.02 16.51
CA LEU A 104 7.44 -2.27 16.08
C LEU A 104 8.50 -2.00 15.02
N ASP A 105 9.75 -1.84 15.46
CA ASP A 105 10.89 -1.71 14.55
C ASP A 105 11.27 -3.07 13.93
N PRO A 106 11.70 -3.11 12.65
CA PRO A 106 12.12 -4.35 12.03
C PRO A 106 13.31 -5.00 12.76
N PRO A 107 13.32 -6.34 12.92
CA PRO A 107 14.19 -7.04 13.88
C PRO A 107 15.69 -6.98 13.57
N HIS A 108 16.14 -6.48 12.41
CA HIS A 108 17.56 -6.31 12.07
C HIS A 108 18.48 -7.54 12.16
N GLY A 109 17.93 -8.75 12.22
CA GLY A 109 18.70 -9.98 12.51
C GLY A 109 18.73 -10.36 13.99
N ARG A 110 18.17 -9.54 14.87
CA ARG A 110 17.88 -9.78 16.29
C ARG A 110 16.43 -10.20 16.51
N VAL A 111 16.00 -11.24 15.78
CA VAL A 111 14.61 -11.73 15.83
C VAL A 111 14.19 -12.17 17.24
N LYS A 112 15.11 -12.74 18.03
CA LYS A 112 14.83 -13.15 19.42
C LYS A 112 14.49 -11.97 20.32
N ASP A 113 15.21 -10.87 20.20
CA ASP A 113 14.99 -9.66 21.02
C ASP A 113 13.66 -9.01 20.64
N PHE A 114 13.39 -8.90 19.34
CA PHE A 114 12.09 -8.43 18.83
C PHE A 114 10.92 -9.26 19.34
N LEU A 115 11.02 -10.59 19.30
CA LEU A 115 9.96 -11.47 19.81
C LEU A 115 9.79 -11.35 21.32
N LYS A 116 10.89 -11.13 22.07
CA LYS A 116 10.86 -10.92 23.52
C LYS A 116 10.18 -9.59 23.88
N GLU A 117 10.52 -8.52 23.18
CA GLU A 117 9.88 -7.21 23.32
C GLU A 117 8.39 -7.29 22.99
N LEU A 118 8.04 -7.88 21.84
CA LEU A 118 6.65 -8.08 21.44
C LEU A 118 5.88 -8.91 22.47
N ALA A 119 6.44 -10.02 22.95
CA ALA A 119 5.80 -10.86 23.97
C ALA A 119 5.65 -10.13 25.31
N SER A 120 6.51 -9.16 25.64
CA SER A 120 6.40 -8.38 26.88
C SER A 120 5.17 -7.48 26.93
N HIS A 121 4.67 -7.01 25.78
CA HIS A 121 3.40 -6.30 25.68
C HIS A 121 2.17 -7.23 25.82
N PHE A 122 2.37 -8.54 25.70
CA PHE A 122 1.30 -9.55 25.65
C PHE A 122 1.57 -10.76 26.56
N PRO A 123 1.72 -10.58 27.89
CA PRO A 123 2.23 -11.62 28.79
C PRO A 123 1.33 -12.85 28.95
N ASN A 124 0.02 -12.72 28.69
CA ASN A 124 -0.97 -13.79 28.88
C ASN A 124 -1.32 -14.54 27.58
N VAL A 125 -0.54 -14.36 26.51
CA VAL A 125 -0.85 -14.93 25.19
C VAL A 125 -0.18 -16.29 25.02
N ASP A 126 -0.96 -17.30 24.63
CA ASP A 126 -0.42 -18.60 24.19
C ASP A 126 0.29 -18.44 22.84
N TRP A 127 1.60 -18.70 22.83
CA TRP A 127 2.43 -18.58 21.63
C TRP A 127 1.94 -19.46 20.47
N LYS A 128 1.33 -20.62 20.73
CA LYS A 128 0.79 -21.50 19.69
C LYS A 128 -0.41 -20.87 19.01
N VAL A 129 -1.27 -20.23 19.80
CA VAL A 129 -2.43 -19.48 19.31
C VAL A 129 -1.94 -18.27 18.50
N ALA A 130 -0.97 -17.51 19.03
CA ALA A 130 -0.38 -16.38 18.33
C ALA A 130 0.21 -16.77 16.97
N LEU A 131 1.00 -17.86 16.92
CA LEU A 131 1.58 -18.36 15.68
C LEU A 131 0.50 -18.81 14.68
N LYS A 132 -0.55 -19.49 15.13
CA LYS A 132 -1.67 -19.91 14.29
C LYS A 132 -2.41 -18.70 13.71
N SER A 133 -2.70 -17.69 14.53
CA SER A 133 -3.37 -16.44 14.13
C SER A 133 -2.51 -15.65 13.15
N PHE A 134 -1.20 -15.55 13.38
CA PHE A 134 -0.25 -14.95 12.44
C PHE A 134 -0.23 -15.67 11.09
N MET A 135 -0.12 -17.00 11.08
CA MET A 135 -0.10 -17.79 9.85
C MET A 135 -1.42 -17.68 9.06
N LEU A 136 -2.56 -17.58 9.76
CA LEU A 136 -3.85 -17.32 9.12
C LEU A 136 -3.89 -15.91 8.51
N ALA A 137 -3.46 -14.90 9.26
CA ALA A 137 -3.41 -13.50 8.82
C ALA A 137 -2.53 -13.33 7.57
N VAL A 138 -1.34 -13.95 7.54
CA VAL A 138 -0.45 -13.92 6.36
C VAL A 138 -1.12 -14.57 5.15
N LYS A 139 -1.84 -15.69 5.32
CA LYS A 139 -2.58 -16.33 4.22
C LYS A 139 -3.72 -15.45 3.70
N LYS A 140 -4.45 -14.77 4.58
CA LYS A 140 -5.49 -13.81 4.19
C LYS A 140 -4.89 -12.65 3.39
N MET A 141 -3.81 -12.04 3.87
CA MET A 141 -3.09 -10.97 3.16
C MET A 141 -2.67 -11.39 1.74
N ILE A 142 -2.01 -12.56 1.61
CA ILE A 142 -1.57 -13.06 0.30
C ILE A 142 -2.78 -13.26 -0.63
N ALA A 143 -3.91 -13.74 -0.12
CA ALA A 143 -5.13 -13.90 -0.91
C ALA A 143 -5.75 -12.54 -1.30
N ALA A 144 -5.77 -11.56 -0.39
CA ALA A 144 -6.26 -10.21 -0.66
C ALA A 144 -5.43 -9.54 -1.76
N ASP A 145 -4.10 -9.61 -1.66
CA ASP A 145 -3.16 -9.03 -2.63
C ASP A 145 -3.28 -9.73 -3.99
N LYS A 146 -3.48 -11.06 -4.02
CA LYS A 146 -3.75 -11.81 -5.28
C LYS A 146 -5.06 -11.38 -5.93
N LEU A 147 -6.12 -11.22 -5.14
CA LEU A 147 -7.42 -10.79 -5.63
C LEU A 147 -7.35 -9.35 -6.17
N GLU A 148 -6.63 -8.46 -5.50
CA GLU A 148 -6.41 -7.09 -5.97
C GLU A 148 -5.57 -7.04 -7.25
N LYS A 149 -4.46 -7.80 -7.33
CA LYS A 149 -3.66 -7.97 -8.56
C LYS A 149 -4.56 -8.39 -9.73
N PHE A 150 -5.46 -9.34 -9.48
CA PHE A 150 -6.39 -9.81 -10.50
C PHE A 150 -7.40 -8.73 -10.90
N LEU A 151 -7.98 -8.02 -9.93
CA LEU A 151 -8.92 -6.93 -10.15
C LEU A 151 -8.33 -5.81 -11.01
N LEU A 152 -7.09 -5.38 -10.74
CA LEU A 152 -6.43 -4.27 -11.46
C LEU A 152 -6.12 -4.59 -12.94
N ILE A 153 -6.21 -5.85 -13.33
CA ILE A 153 -6.17 -6.26 -14.74
C ILE A 153 -7.60 -6.39 -15.26
N GLN A 154 -8.43 -7.20 -14.61
CA GLN A 154 -9.75 -7.55 -15.13
C GLN A 154 -10.73 -6.37 -15.18
N ARG A 155 -10.66 -5.40 -14.26
CA ARG A 155 -11.55 -4.23 -14.28
C ARG A 155 -11.42 -3.43 -15.58
N ALA A 156 -10.25 -3.44 -16.24
CA ALA A 156 -10.07 -2.82 -17.56
C ALA A 156 -10.97 -3.40 -18.67
N HIS A 157 -11.48 -4.61 -18.43
CA HIS A 157 -12.31 -5.41 -19.33
C HIS A 157 -13.76 -5.52 -18.87
N GLU A 158 -14.20 -4.69 -17.92
CA GLU A 158 -15.58 -4.76 -17.43
C GLU A 158 -16.57 -4.18 -18.46
N ASP A 159 -17.69 -4.89 -18.66
CA ASP A 159 -18.74 -4.48 -19.59
C ASP A 159 -19.55 -3.30 -19.04
N ALA A 160 -19.74 -3.25 -17.73
CA ALA A 160 -20.45 -2.20 -17.02
C ALA A 160 -19.62 -1.71 -15.81
N PRO A 161 -19.40 -0.38 -15.69
CA PRO A 161 -18.55 0.17 -14.65
C PRO A 161 -18.93 -0.27 -13.23
N GLY A 162 -17.93 -0.73 -12.48
CA GLY A 162 -18.07 -1.00 -11.04
C GLY A 162 -18.62 -2.38 -10.65
N ILE A 163 -19.04 -3.24 -11.59
CA ILE A 163 -19.47 -4.61 -11.26
C ILE A 163 -18.32 -5.40 -10.63
N THR A 164 -17.13 -5.36 -11.26
CA THR A 164 -15.95 -6.09 -10.76
C THR A 164 -15.51 -5.57 -9.38
N THR A 165 -15.68 -4.26 -9.14
CA THR A 165 -15.39 -3.62 -7.85
C THR A 165 -16.33 -4.12 -6.75
N LYS A 166 -17.64 -4.20 -7.01
CA LYS A 166 -18.61 -4.74 -6.04
C LYS A 166 -18.30 -6.19 -5.69
N ILE A 167 -17.94 -7.01 -6.69
CA ILE A 167 -17.54 -8.40 -6.48
C ILE A 167 -16.27 -8.45 -5.61
N TYR A 168 -15.26 -7.64 -5.93
CA TYR A 168 -14.05 -7.57 -5.12
C TYR A 168 -14.35 -7.24 -3.66
N GLU A 169 -15.13 -6.18 -3.40
CA GLU A 169 -15.49 -5.77 -2.04
C GLU A 169 -16.28 -6.84 -1.28
N GLU A 170 -17.20 -7.56 -1.95
CA GLU A 170 -17.90 -8.71 -1.38
C GLU A 170 -16.91 -9.80 -0.92
N TYR A 171 -15.95 -10.13 -1.78
CA TYR A 171 -15.00 -11.21 -1.51
C TYR A 171 -13.92 -10.85 -0.49
N ILE A 172 -13.53 -9.57 -0.41
CA ILE A 172 -12.70 -9.06 0.69
C ILE A 172 -13.43 -9.21 2.03
N LYS A 173 -14.70 -8.83 2.13
CA LYS A 173 -15.51 -9.03 3.35
C LYS A 173 -15.67 -10.51 3.74
N LYS A 174 -15.75 -11.42 2.77
CA LYS A 174 -15.73 -12.87 3.04
C LYS A 174 -14.36 -13.32 3.55
N LEU A 175 -13.29 -12.83 2.95
CA LEU A 175 -11.92 -13.17 3.31
C LEU A 175 -11.57 -12.73 4.74
N GLU A 176 -12.04 -11.56 5.17
CA GLU A 176 -11.92 -11.09 6.55
C GLU A 176 -12.50 -12.09 7.56
N LYS A 177 -13.63 -12.72 7.22
CA LYS A 177 -14.33 -13.69 8.08
C LYS A 177 -13.79 -15.11 8.01
N ALA A 178 -12.91 -15.41 7.05
CA ALA A 178 -12.38 -16.77 6.85
C ALA A 178 -11.58 -17.25 8.07
N GLN A 179 -11.76 -18.51 8.45
CA GLN A 179 -11.17 -19.09 9.67
C GLN A 179 -10.02 -20.06 9.39
N ASN A 180 -9.88 -20.51 8.14
CA ASN A 180 -8.86 -21.49 7.76
C ASN A 180 -8.40 -21.35 6.30
N ALA A 181 -7.31 -22.03 5.97
CA ALA A 181 -6.69 -21.95 4.65
C ALA A 181 -7.58 -22.51 3.53
N ARG A 182 -8.46 -23.48 3.82
CA ARG A 182 -9.37 -24.06 2.82
C ARG A 182 -10.41 -23.05 2.39
N GLU A 183 -11.04 -22.38 3.36
CA GLU A 183 -11.99 -21.28 3.11
C GLU A 183 -11.32 -20.14 2.33
N ILE A 184 -10.11 -19.73 2.72
CA ILE A 184 -9.35 -18.68 2.01
C ILE A 184 -9.17 -19.04 0.53
N ASN A 185 -8.72 -20.26 0.25
CA ASN A 185 -8.51 -20.70 -1.13
C ASN A 185 -9.81 -20.78 -1.94
N GLN A 186 -10.91 -21.23 -1.31
CA GLN A 186 -12.21 -21.27 -1.94
C GLN A 186 -12.72 -19.87 -2.26
N ILE A 187 -12.68 -18.94 -1.30
CA ILE A 187 -13.08 -17.53 -1.47
C ILE A 187 -12.27 -16.89 -2.60
N LEU A 188 -10.94 -17.07 -2.61
CA LEU A 188 -10.08 -16.53 -3.65
C LEU A 188 -10.46 -17.05 -5.05
N SER A 189 -10.63 -18.38 -5.18
CA SER A 189 -10.98 -19.03 -6.44
C SER A 189 -12.34 -18.56 -6.97
N GLU A 190 -13.36 -18.55 -6.10
CA GLU A 190 -14.70 -18.08 -6.44
C GLU A 190 -14.71 -16.60 -6.83
N GLY A 191 -13.99 -15.75 -6.09
CA GLY A 191 -13.89 -14.32 -6.35
C GLY A 191 -13.24 -14.04 -7.72
N MET A 192 -12.11 -14.69 -8.01
CA MET A 192 -11.44 -14.58 -9.31
C MET A 192 -12.35 -15.07 -10.45
N ASN A 193 -13.06 -16.19 -10.26
CA ASN A 193 -13.98 -16.70 -11.27
C ASN A 193 -15.13 -15.73 -11.55
N LYS A 194 -15.76 -15.16 -10.51
CA LYS A 194 -16.83 -14.18 -10.67
C LYS A 194 -16.35 -12.89 -11.32
N ILE A 195 -15.19 -12.37 -10.93
CA ILE A 195 -14.59 -11.19 -11.57
C ILE A 195 -14.39 -11.47 -13.07
N LYS A 196 -13.77 -12.61 -13.41
CA LYS A 196 -13.53 -13.01 -14.81
C LYS A 196 -14.82 -13.11 -15.62
N GLN A 197 -15.88 -13.68 -15.05
CA GLN A 197 -17.18 -13.80 -15.71
C GLN A 197 -17.83 -12.45 -16.04
N ASN A 198 -17.43 -11.36 -15.37
CA ASN A 198 -17.97 -10.01 -15.56
C ASN A 198 -16.94 -9.04 -16.19
N ALA A 199 -15.83 -9.57 -16.72
CA ALA A 199 -14.71 -8.82 -17.25
C ALA A 199 -14.25 -9.39 -18.60
N ASN A 200 -15.15 -9.42 -19.58
CA ASN A 200 -14.94 -10.11 -20.86
C ASN A 200 -14.77 -9.18 -22.07
N VAL A 201 -14.73 -7.86 -21.88
CA VAL A 201 -14.57 -6.89 -22.97
C VAL A 201 -13.20 -7.08 -23.63
N LYS A 202 -13.24 -7.41 -24.93
CA LYS A 202 -12.03 -7.44 -25.77
C LYS A 202 -11.81 -6.07 -26.41
N ARG A 203 -10.63 -5.49 -26.17
CA ARG A 203 -10.23 -4.21 -26.75
C ARG A 203 -9.30 -4.43 -27.94
N LYS A 204 -9.37 -3.54 -28.93
CA LYS A 204 -8.48 -3.55 -30.12
C LYS A 204 -7.02 -3.31 -29.72
N ILE A 205 -6.80 -2.37 -28.80
CA ILE A 205 -5.49 -2.10 -28.19
C ILE A 205 -5.67 -2.21 -26.67
N GLN A 206 -4.88 -3.10 -26.08
CA GLN A 206 -4.81 -3.24 -24.63
C GLN A 206 -3.54 -2.54 -24.13
N LEU A 207 -3.73 -1.44 -23.40
CA LEU A 207 -2.64 -0.73 -22.75
C LEU A 207 -2.32 -1.38 -21.40
N ARG A 208 -1.03 -1.42 -21.08
CA ARG A 208 -0.49 -1.89 -19.79
C ARG A 208 0.36 -0.80 -19.16
N VAL A 209 -0.03 -0.37 -17.96
CA VAL A 209 0.68 0.67 -17.20
C VAL A 209 1.14 0.12 -15.86
N ALA A 210 2.39 0.44 -15.50
CA ALA A 210 2.92 0.15 -14.18
C ALA A 210 2.75 1.36 -13.26
N LEU A 211 2.26 1.13 -12.05
CA LEU A 211 2.21 2.12 -10.97
C LEU A 211 3.37 1.89 -10.01
N VAL A 212 4.31 2.83 -10.00
CA VAL A 212 5.51 2.84 -9.14
C VAL A 212 5.44 4.01 -8.16
N GLY A 213 6.22 3.95 -7.08
CA GLY A 213 6.34 5.07 -6.15
C GLY A 213 6.33 4.66 -4.69
N GLU A 214 5.88 5.59 -3.86
CA GLU A 214 5.83 5.41 -2.41
C GLU A 214 4.79 4.34 -2.01
N ILE A 215 5.16 3.42 -1.12
CA ILE A 215 4.34 2.24 -0.79
C ILE A 215 2.99 2.61 -0.19
N TYR A 216 2.91 3.61 0.69
CA TYR A 216 1.66 3.98 1.32
C TYR A 216 0.68 4.51 0.26
N MET A 217 1.18 5.33 -0.67
CA MET A 217 0.37 5.84 -1.79
C MET A 217 -0.15 4.71 -2.70
N LEU A 218 0.64 3.65 -2.91
CA LEU A 218 0.24 2.48 -3.70
C LEU A 218 -0.77 1.57 -2.98
N LEU A 219 -0.77 1.58 -1.65
CA LEU A 219 -1.61 0.70 -0.84
C LEU A 219 -2.90 1.37 -0.34
N GLU A 220 -2.89 2.67 -0.05
CA GLU A 220 -4.03 3.40 0.50
C GLU A 220 -4.83 4.12 -0.61
N PRO A 221 -6.01 3.62 -1.00
CA PRO A 221 -6.74 4.15 -2.15
C PRO A 221 -7.24 5.59 -1.94
N PHE A 222 -7.50 6.02 -0.70
CA PHE A 222 -7.89 7.41 -0.43
C PHE A 222 -6.79 8.39 -0.87
N THR A 223 -5.53 8.13 -0.49
CA THR A 223 -4.42 9.05 -0.77
C THR A 223 -4.07 9.16 -2.25
N SER A 224 -4.21 8.07 -3.01
CA SER A 224 -3.96 8.05 -4.45
C SER A 224 -5.19 8.37 -5.29
N MET A 225 -6.30 8.77 -4.66
CA MET A 225 -7.58 9.03 -5.31
C MET A 225 -8.08 7.86 -6.17
N ASN A 226 -7.80 6.62 -5.72
CA ASN A 226 -8.11 5.40 -6.45
C ASN A 226 -7.56 5.35 -7.89
N ILE A 227 -6.36 5.88 -8.15
CA ILE A 227 -5.76 5.94 -9.49
C ILE A 227 -5.82 4.62 -10.28
N GLY A 228 -5.64 3.47 -9.63
CA GLY A 228 -5.77 2.16 -10.28
C GLY A 228 -7.16 1.91 -10.86
N LYS A 229 -8.21 2.30 -10.12
CA LYS A 229 -9.61 2.26 -10.60
C LYS A 229 -9.82 3.21 -11.77
N THR A 230 -9.36 4.46 -11.66
CA THR A 230 -9.47 5.46 -12.74
C THR A 230 -8.83 4.99 -14.04
N LEU A 231 -7.63 4.41 -13.98
CA LEU A 231 -6.95 3.85 -15.16
C LEU A 231 -7.71 2.65 -15.75
N ASN A 232 -8.25 1.77 -14.90
CA ASN A 232 -9.05 0.64 -15.37
C ASN A 232 -10.35 1.11 -16.05
N GLU A 233 -11.01 2.14 -15.54
CA GLU A 233 -12.21 2.73 -16.15
C GLU A 233 -11.90 3.32 -17.54
N LEU A 234 -10.65 3.77 -17.77
CA LEU A 234 -10.13 4.15 -19.09
C LEU A 234 -9.70 2.95 -19.95
N GLY A 235 -9.90 1.72 -19.49
CA GLY A 235 -9.56 0.51 -20.23
C GLY A 235 -8.11 0.06 -20.14
N VAL A 236 -7.33 0.59 -19.20
CA VAL A 236 -5.91 0.27 -19.02
C VAL A 236 -5.73 -0.85 -17.99
N GLU A 237 -4.95 -1.86 -18.34
CA GLU A 237 -4.49 -2.88 -17.38
C GLU A 237 -3.41 -2.26 -16.49
N VAL A 238 -3.58 -2.38 -15.17
CA VAL A 238 -2.71 -1.74 -14.18
C VAL A 238 -1.92 -2.79 -13.40
N THR A 239 -0.62 -2.57 -13.26
CA THR A 239 0.23 -3.34 -12.35
C THR A 239 0.84 -2.42 -11.31
N LYS A 240 0.46 -2.57 -10.03
CA LYS A 240 1.17 -1.94 -8.91
C LYS A 240 2.44 -2.71 -8.61
N THR A 241 3.49 -2.01 -8.17
CA THR A 241 4.79 -2.66 -7.92
C THR A 241 5.03 -3.05 -6.47
N GLU A 242 4.22 -2.52 -5.55
CA GLU A 242 4.32 -2.79 -4.13
C GLU A 242 3.00 -3.35 -3.59
N TYR A 243 3.11 -4.38 -2.77
CA TYR A 243 2.03 -5.08 -2.07
C TYR A 243 2.49 -5.41 -0.66
N LEU A 244 1.57 -5.43 0.29
CA LEU A 244 1.92 -5.65 1.70
C LEU A 244 2.49 -7.05 1.92
N SER A 245 1.98 -8.08 1.22
CA SER A 245 2.52 -9.43 1.30
C SER A 245 3.95 -9.51 0.83
N ASP A 246 4.25 -8.84 -0.28
CA ASP A 246 5.57 -8.83 -0.87
C ASP A 246 6.53 -8.08 0.08
N TYR A 247 6.12 -6.93 0.63
CA TYR A 247 6.90 -6.20 1.62
C TYR A 247 7.21 -7.03 2.88
N LEU A 248 6.21 -7.71 3.45
CA LEU A 248 6.36 -8.52 4.67
C LEU A 248 7.28 -9.74 4.43
N ILE A 249 7.06 -10.49 3.35
CA ILE A 249 7.86 -11.68 3.02
C ILE A 249 9.31 -11.28 2.72
N ASN A 250 9.52 -10.21 1.96
CA ASN A 250 10.87 -9.77 1.62
C ASN A 250 11.62 -9.22 2.84
N SER A 251 10.92 -8.55 3.76
CA SER A 251 11.48 -8.08 5.02
C SER A 251 11.90 -9.24 5.94
N ALA A 252 11.13 -10.34 5.95
CA ALA A 252 11.42 -11.51 6.77
C ALA A 252 12.54 -12.39 6.20
N PHE A 253 12.60 -12.60 4.88
CA PHE A 253 13.48 -13.59 4.24
C PHE A 253 14.67 -13.00 3.44
N LYS A 254 14.89 -11.67 3.49
CA LYS A 254 16.11 -10.91 3.13
C LYS A 254 16.86 -11.19 1.79
N LEU A 255 16.47 -12.05 0.84
CA LEU A 255 17.47 -12.56 -0.13
C LEU A 255 17.23 -12.63 -1.67
N PRO A 256 16.04 -12.44 -2.30
CA PRO A 256 15.98 -12.36 -3.78
C PRO A 256 15.68 -10.97 -4.35
N GLN A 257 14.64 -10.30 -3.86
CA GLN A 257 14.07 -9.13 -4.54
C GLN A 257 14.98 -7.89 -4.48
N ARG A 258 15.67 -7.67 -3.35
CA ARG A 258 16.62 -6.56 -3.21
C ARG A 258 17.81 -6.68 -4.16
N LEU A 259 18.24 -7.92 -4.48
CA LEU A 259 19.28 -8.15 -5.49
C LEU A 259 18.75 -7.87 -6.90
N GLU A 260 17.51 -8.25 -7.19
CA GLU A 260 16.84 -7.90 -8.45
C GLU A 260 16.72 -6.38 -8.61
N PHE A 261 16.34 -5.65 -7.55
CA PHE A 261 16.25 -4.20 -7.59
C PHE A 261 17.61 -3.56 -7.87
N LYS A 262 18.66 -3.97 -7.14
CA LYS A 262 20.03 -3.49 -7.42
C LYS A 262 20.49 -3.82 -8.84
N LYS A 263 20.14 -5.00 -9.36
CA LYS A 263 20.48 -5.40 -10.73
C LYS A 263 19.76 -4.52 -11.76
N ASN A 264 18.47 -4.26 -11.57
CA ASN A 264 17.66 -3.46 -12.48
C ASN A 264 18.00 -1.96 -12.42
N ALA A 265 18.33 -1.43 -11.25
CA ALA A 265 18.71 -0.03 -11.06
C ALA A 265 20.20 0.25 -11.35
N ARG A 266 21.00 -0.76 -11.68
CA ARG A 266 22.44 -0.60 -11.97
C ARG A 266 22.66 0.41 -13.10
N GLY A 267 23.56 1.36 -12.88
CA GLY A 267 23.82 2.48 -13.79
C GLY A 267 22.88 3.68 -13.62
N TYR A 268 21.86 3.58 -12.75
CA TYR A 268 20.92 4.66 -12.43
C TYR A 268 20.95 5.02 -10.94
N LEU A 269 20.79 4.03 -10.07
CA LEU A 269 20.78 4.19 -8.61
C LEU A 269 21.37 2.96 -7.94
N GLU A 270 22.63 3.07 -7.51
CA GLU A 270 23.37 1.93 -6.95
C GLU A 270 23.23 1.78 -5.44
N ARG A 271 22.85 2.87 -4.76
CA ARG A 271 22.65 2.90 -3.31
C ARG A 271 21.19 3.08 -2.96
N ASP A 272 20.80 2.45 -1.88
CA ASP A 272 19.49 2.62 -1.29
C ASP A 272 19.42 4.00 -0.62
N ILE A 273 18.44 4.81 -1.03
CA ILE A 273 18.19 6.16 -0.54
C ILE A 273 17.02 6.21 0.46
N GLY A 274 16.58 5.05 0.94
CA GLY A 274 15.45 4.88 1.85
C GLY A 274 14.11 4.94 1.16
N GLY A 275 13.05 4.65 1.92
CA GLY A 275 11.70 4.56 1.37
C GLY A 275 11.64 3.53 0.24
N HIS A 276 11.00 3.90 -0.86
CA HIS A 276 10.86 3.04 -2.04
C HIS A 276 11.63 3.55 -3.26
N GLY A 277 12.54 4.52 -3.09
CA GLY A 277 13.22 5.18 -4.22
C GLY A 277 14.03 4.22 -5.10
N LEU A 278 14.73 3.26 -4.49
CA LEU A 278 15.42 2.19 -5.23
C LEU A 278 14.44 1.30 -5.99
N ASN A 279 13.32 0.93 -5.35
CA ASN A 279 12.28 0.10 -5.95
C ASN A 279 11.64 0.83 -7.15
N THR A 280 11.32 2.12 -7.01
CA THR A 280 10.76 2.97 -8.06
C THR A 280 11.65 2.98 -9.30
N VAL A 281 12.96 3.23 -9.14
CA VAL A 281 13.91 3.22 -10.26
C VAL A 281 14.02 1.82 -10.87
N ALA A 282 14.23 0.79 -10.04
CA ALA A 282 14.39 -0.58 -10.50
C ALA A 282 13.16 -1.11 -11.25
N ASN A 283 11.96 -0.84 -10.73
CA ASN A 283 10.71 -1.27 -11.34
C ASN A 283 10.45 -0.48 -12.63
N THR A 284 10.76 0.80 -12.70
CA THR A 284 10.66 1.55 -13.96
C THR A 284 11.50 0.90 -15.05
N VAL A 285 12.76 0.53 -14.76
CA VAL A 285 13.63 -0.21 -15.71
C VAL A 285 13.03 -1.58 -16.05
N LYS A 286 12.51 -2.31 -15.06
CA LYS A 286 11.88 -3.63 -15.26
C LYS A 286 10.71 -3.55 -16.24
N TYR A 287 9.76 -2.65 -16.00
CA TYR A 287 8.57 -2.53 -16.84
C TYR A 287 8.87 -1.94 -18.23
N ALA A 288 9.91 -1.11 -18.34
CA ALA A 288 10.46 -0.71 -19.63
C ALA A 288 10.98 -1.92 -20.45
N LYS A 289 11.75 -2.80 -19.81
CA LYS A 289 12.25 -4.04 -20.44
C LYS A 289 11.12 -5.02 -20.81
N LEU A 290 10.07 -5.08 -20.00
CA LEU A 290 8.86 -5.88 -20.26
C LEU A 290 7.91 -5.26 -21.30
N LYS A 291 8.31 -4.13 -21.92
CA LYS A 291 7.53 -3.44 -22.97
C LYS A 291 6.12 -3.10 -22.49
N TYR A 292 6.03 -2.53 -21.29
CA TYR A 292 4.82 -1.84 -20.84
C TYR A 292 4.66 -0.55 -21.64
N ASP A 293 3.41 -0.11 -21.78
CA ASP A 293 3.08 1.06 -22.61
C ASP A 293 3.43 2.37 -21.89
N GLY A 294 3.41 2.38 -20.55
CA GLY A 294 3.84 3.52 -19.75
C GLY A 294 4.04 3.19 -18.28
N VAL A 295 4.64 4.13 -17.56
CA VAL A 295 4.80 4.08 -16.10
C VAL A 295 4.24 5.35 -15.50
N ILE A 296 3.43 5.23 -14.45
CA ILE A 296 3.00 6.36 -13.64
C ILE A 296 3.65 6.23 -12.26
N HIS A 297 4.41 7.25 -11.92
CA HIS A 297 5.07 7.40 -10.63
C HIS A 297 4.19 8.25 -9.71
N ILE A 298 3.83 7.72 -8.55
CA ILE A 298 3.04 8.43 -7.53
C ILE A 298 3.88 8.65 -6.27
N LEU A 299 3.84 9.87 -5.74
CA LEU A 299 4.59 10.20 -4.53
C LEU A 299 3.86 11.26 -3.71
N PRO A 300 4.01 11.27 -2.38
CA PRO A 300 3.55 12.39 -1.59
C PRO A 300 4.54 13.56 -1.70
N PHE A 301 4.02 14.78 -1.63
CA PHE A 301 4.83 15.99 -1.54
C PHE A 301 5.81 15.87 -0.36
N THR A 302 7.03 16.39 -0.54
CA THR A 302 8.19 16.28 0.38
C THR A 302 8.80 14.88 0.57
N CYS A 303 8.34 13.84 -0.13
CA CYS A 303 8.98 12.52 -0.06
C CYS A 303 10.35 12.53 -0.72
N THR A 304 11.42 12.74 0.06
CA THR A 304 12.78 12.90 -0.45
C THR A 304 13.26 11.73 -1.32
N PRO A 305 13.08 10.44 -0.92
CA PRO A 305 13.51 9.33 -1.77
C PRO A 305 12.83 9.30 -3.13
N GLU A 306 11.53 9.57 -3.19
CA GLU A 306 10.78 9.57 -4.45
C GLU A 306 11.06 10.82 -5.30
N ILE A 307 11.33 11.99 -4.71
CA ILE A 307 11.77 13.18 -5.45
C ILE A 307 13.11 12.91 -6.15
N ILE A 308 14.05 12.25 -5.46
CA ILE A 308 15.32 11.82 -6.08
C ILE A 308 15.04 10.79 -7.19
N ALA A 309 14.20 9.79 -6.91
CA ALA A 309 13.82 8.79 -7.90
C ALA A 309 13.17 9.41 -9.14
N GLN A 310 12.32 10.43 -8.99
CA GLN A 310 11.67 11.18 -10.07
C GLN A 310 12.69 11.74 -11.09
N GLY A 311 13.79 12.34 -10.60
CA GLY A 311 14.86 12.84 -11.47
C GLY A 311 15.58 11.73 -12.23
N ILE A 312 15.75 10.57 -11.59
CA ILE A 312 16.44 9.41 -12.17
C ILE A 312 15.56 8.69 -13.21
N ILE A 313 14.28 8.47 -12.92
CA ILE A 313 13.36 7.79 -13.85
C ILE A 313 13.12 8.60 -15.13
N ALA A 314 13.30 9.92 -15.10
CA ALA A 314 13.30 10.74 -16.32
C ALA A 314 14.44 10.34 -17.28
N LYS A 315 15.60 9.91 -16.75
CA LYS A 315 16.68 9.35 -17.58
C LYS A 315 16.32 7.95 -18.08
N VAL A 316 15.73 7.10 -17.23
CA VAL A 316 15.25 5.76 -17.64
C VAL A 316 14.23 5.87 -18.78
N SER A 317 13.31 6.83 -18.70
CA SER A 317 12.31 7.11 -19.74
C SER A 317 12.96 7.36 -21.10
N ARG A 318 14.01 8.20 -21.15
CA ARG A 318 14.76 8.49 -22.38
C ARG A 318 15.56 7.29 -22.88
N ASP A 319 16.28 6.62 -21.98
CA ASP A 319 17.17 5.52 -22.35
C ASP A 319 16.41 4.30 -22.89
N TYR A 320 15.16 4.07 -22.43
CA TYR A 320 14.32 2.94 -22.85
C TYR A 320 13.14 3.32 -23.76
N ASP A 321 12.96 4.61 -24.08
CA ASP A 321 11.81 5.15 -24.82
C ASP A 321 10.44 4.69 -24.27
N ILE A 322 10.30 4.73 -22.93
CA ILE A 322 9.04 4.45 -22.24
C ILE A 322 8.47 5.77 -21.68
N PRO A 323 7.20 6.12 -21.96
CA PRO A 323 6.54 7.26 -21.34
C PRO A 323 6.44 7.11 -19.82
N VAL A 324 6.87 8.14 -19.09
CA VAL A 324 6.77 8.21 -17.62
C VAL A 324 6.05 9.50 -17.22
N MET A 325 5.03 9.39 -16.37
CA MET A 325 4.36 10.54 -15.75
C MET A 325 4.54 10.49 -14.23
N SER A 326 4.83 11.62 -13.59
CA SER A 326 4.87 11.73 -12.12
C SER A 326 3.70 12.56 -11.58
N LEU A 327 3.05 12.04 -10.54
CA LEU A 327 1.88 12.62 -9.87
C LEU A 327 2.20 12.82 -8.37
N VAL A 328 2.27 14.08 -7.94
CA VAL A 328 2.68 14.47 -6.56
C VAL A 328 1.45 14.80 -5.73
N TYR A 329 1.20 14.07 -4.64
CA TYR A 329 -0.01 14.22 -3.84
C TYR A 329 0.26 14.97 -2.53
N ASP A 330 -0.65 15.88 -2.19
CA ASP A 330 -0.68 16.62 -0.93
C ASP A 330 -2.14 16.82 -0.45
N GLU A 331 -2.31 17.50 0.67
CA GLU A 331 -3.63 17.81 1.25
C GLU A 331 -4.52 18.74 0.41
N ASN A 332 -3.93 19.49 -0.54
CA ASN A 332 -4.62 20.47 -1.38
C ASN A 332 -4.88 19.92 -2.79
N THR A 333 -4.54 18.67 -3.04
CA THR A 333 -4.61 18.08 -4.37
C THR A 333 -6.07 17.96 -4.82
N GLY A 334 -6.40 18.61 -5.93
CA GLY A 334 -7.74 18.55 -6.54
C GLY A 334 -7.90 17.36 -7.49
N GLN A 335 -8.95 16.56 -7.28
CA GLN A 335 -9.22 15.34 -8.06
C GLN A 335 -9.37 15.58 -9.57
N ALA A 336 -10.05 16.67 -9.96
CA ALA A 336 -10.32 16.98 -11.37
C ALA A 336 -9.02 17.18 -12.19
N GLY A 337 -8.03 17.89 -11.63
CA GLY A 337 -6.76 18.13 -12.33
C GLY A 337 -5.95 16.86 -12.55
N TYR A 338 -6.04 15.90 -11.64
CA TYR A 338 -5.35 14.61 -11.75
C TYR A 338 -6.01 13.72 -12.78
N GLN A 339 -7.34 13.71 -12.80
CA GLN A 339 -8.11 12.97 -13.80
C GLN A 339 -7.75 13.38 -15.22
N THR A 340 -7.75 14.69 -15.54
CA THR A 340 -7.41 15.17 -16.89
C THR A 340 -5.97 14.82 -17.30
N ARG A 341 -5.02 14.84 -16.35
CA ARG A 341 -3.63 14.42 -16.62
C ARG A 341 -3.53 12.92 -16.92
N ILE A 342 -4.30 12.10 -16.21
CA ILE A 342 -4.37 10.65 -16.46
C ILE A 342 -4.98 10.38 -17.84
N GLU A 343 -6.10 11.02 -18.17
CA GLU A 343 -6.76 10.91 -19.49
C GLU A 343 -5.79 11.29 -20.61
N ALA A 344 -5.14 12.45 -20.51
CA ALA A 344 -4.16 12.90 -21.50
C ALA A 344 -2.95 11.95 -21.63
N PHE A 345 -2.50 11.36 -20.52
CA PHE A 345 -1.43 10.36 -20.55
C PHE A 345 -1.87 9.09 -21.29
N VAL A 346 -3.08 8.59 -21.01
CA VAL A 346 -3.65 7.42 -21.69
C VAL A 346 -3.82 7.68 -23.19
N ASP A 347 -4.30 8.85 -23.59
CA ASP A 347 -4.40 9.26 -25.01
C ASP A 347 -3.05 9.27 -25.72
N LEU A 348 -2.00 9.77 -25.05
CA LEU A 348 -0.63 9.72 -25.56
C LEU A 348 -0.18 8.27 -25.80
N LEU A 349 -0.51 7.35 -24.88
CA LEU A 349 -0.14 5.93 -25.02
C LEU A 349 -0.87 5.27 -26.20
N TYR A 350 -2.15 5.57 -26.39
CA TYR A 350 -2.92 5.07 -27.54
C TYR A 350 -2.33 5.55 -28.88
N LYS A 351 -1.99 6.84 -28.98
CA LYS A 351 -1.34 7.41 -30.17
C LYS A 351 -0.03 6.72 -30.50
N ARG A 352 0.80 6.42 -29.49
CA ARG A 352 2.07 5.69 -29.67
C ARG A 352 1.87 4.24 -30.14
N ARG A 353 0.72 3.63 -29.82
CA ARG A 353 0.32 2.30 -30.29
C ARG A 353 -0.37 2.30 -31.67
N GLY A 354 -0.52 3.47 -32.29
CA GLY A 354 -1.10 3.64 -33.63
C GLY A 354 -2.63 3.70 -33.65
N LEU A 355 -3.25 4.17 -32.55
CA LEU A 355 -4.67 4.54 -32.51
C LEU A 355 -4.87 6.04 -32.72
#